data_AF-A0A2V7YGE8-F1
#
_entry.id   AF-A0A2V7YGE8-F1
#
_cell.length_a   1.000
_cell.length_b   1.000
_cell.length_c   1.000
_cell.angle_alpha   90.00
_cell.angle_beta   90.00
_cell.angle_gamma   90.00
#
_symmetry.space_group_name_H-M   'P 1'
#
loop_
_entity.id
_entity.type
_entity.pdbx_description
1 polymer ?
#
loop_
_entity_poly.entity_id
_entity_poly.type
_entity_poly.pdbx_seq_one_letter_code
_entity_poly.pdbx_strand_id
1 'polypeptide(L)'
;NIARGYITVDTVSNCTLRYPGDPGYFVAGGNGDATNQNVLWGDYFYLNPATGAAEGNPLVHIVADASDPETSTAGKYTFYGRYVNWTAADNRRPLGTNFASRYLVGGSLSAVTSFIVWRDPKVDQDPFSCQSGSGGPSWYLLSQEGTLFFDEQEHVSAPVQVPTSPRPPGVNFVPFPKATQRVQANTADLPVPYNFGWIDLDLNTAVTPAGSVPPSDPAAAQAWVFVKMVGSGLFSVGYDAIQLDNAAHAIHTVGTLP
;
A
#
# COMPACT_ATOMS: atom_id res chain seq x y z
N ASN A 1 9.89 -17.33 -15.24
CA ASN A 1 9.85 -16.52 -14.01
C ASN A 1 9.01 -15.28 -14.26
N ILE A 2 7.97 -15.05 -13.47
CA ILE A 2 7.18 -13.81 -13.49
C ILE A 2 7.65 -13.01 -12.28
N ALA A 3 8.22 -11.82 -12.49
CA ALA A 3 8.55 -10.91 -11.41
C ALA A 3 7.25 -10.40 -10.77
N ARG A 4 7.17 -10.42 -9.44
CA ARG A 4 6.05 -9.88 -8.65
C ARG A 4 6.64 -8.96 -7.60
N GLY A 5 6.14 -7.75 -7.49
CA GLY A 5 6.64 -6.78 -6.53
C GLY A 5 6.46 -5.35 -7.03
N TYR A 6 7.25 -4.48 -6.44
CA TYR A 6 7.35 -3.06 -6.73
C TYR A 6 8.82 -2.70 -6.88
N ILE A 7 9.07 -1.54 -7.47
CA ILE A 7 10.42 -1.00 -7.64
C ILE A 7 10.42 0.36 -6.98
N THR A 8 11.45 0.63 -6.20
CA THR A 8 11.77 1.98 -5.76
C THR A 8 12.96 2.50 -6.55
N VAL A 9 12.96 3.80 -6.83
CA VAL A 9 14.03 4.47 -7.58
C VAL A 9 14.48 5.66 -6.74
N ASP A 10 15.72 5.61 -6.27
CA ASP A 10 16.33 6.66 -5.46
C ASP A 10 17.39 7.41 -6.28
N THR A 11 17.57 8.70 -5.99
CA THR A 11 18.72 9.46 -6.48
C THR A 11 19.94 9.07 -5.68
N VAL A 12 21.06 8.77 -6.36
CA VAL A 12 22.29 8.30 -5.71
C VAL A 12 23.49 9.20 -6.01
N SER A 13 24.42 9.28 -5.06
CA SER A 13 25.66 10.06 -5.20
C SER A 13 26.83 9.23 -5.79
N ASN A 14 26.68 7.90 -5.86
CA ASN A 14 27.68 6.96 -6.35
C ASN A 14 27.02 5.66 -6.85
N CYS A 15 27.73 4.94 -7.73
CA CYS A 15 27.34 3.58 -8.10
C CYS A 15 27.59 2.62 -6.94
N THR A 16 26.59 1.84 -6.56
CA THR A 16 26.63 0.90 -5.44
C THR A 16 25.78 -0.32 -5.75
N LEU A 17 26.06 -1.44 -5.06
CA LEU A 17 25.21 -2.63 -5.02
C LEU A 17 24.51 -2.78 -3.66
N ARG A 18 24.66 -1.79 -2.77
CA ARG A 18 23.99 -1.77 -1.47
C ARG A 18 22.48 -1.64 -1.66
N TYR A 19 21.74 -2.36 -0.82
CA TYR A 19 20.31 -2.28 -0.70
C TYR A 19 19.90 -1.23 0.35
N PRO A 20 18.62 -0.78 0.35
CA PRO A 20 18.09 0.15 1.36
C PRO A 20 18.38 -0.20 2.82
N GLY A 21 18.49 -1.50 3.17
CA GLY A 21 18.82 -1.97 4.52
C GLY A 21 20.31 -2.04 4.84
N ASP A 22 21.19 -1.85 3.86
CA ASP A 22 22.63 -1.97 4.08
C ASP A 22 23.21 -0.71 4.76
N PRO A 23 24.14 -0.87 5.72
CA PRO A 23 24.82 0.27 6.34
C PRO A 23 25.47 1.20 5.31
N GLY A 24 25.14 2.49 5.42
CA GLY A 24 25.65 3.54 4.53
C GLY A 24 24.80 3.81 3.29
N TYR A 25 23.78 2.99 3.00
CA TYR A 25 22.83 3.32 1.93
C TYR A 25 22.07 4.61 2.25
N PHE A 26 21.42 4.64 3.42
CA PHE A 26 20.85 5.85 4.01
C PHE A 26 21.76 6.40 5.11
N VAL A 27 22.06 7.69 5.04
CA VAL A 27 22.69 8.47 6.11
C VAL A 27 21.95 9.80 6.20
N ALA A 28 21.59 10.19 7.42
CA ALA A 28 20.80 11.39 7.70
C ALA A 28 21.35 12.63 6.97
N GLY A 29 20.43 13.44 6.44
CA GLY A 29 20.77 14.58 5.59
C GLY A 29 21.07 14.23 4.14
N GLY A 30 20.84 12.98 3.72
CA GLY A 30 21.12 12.52 2.36
C GLY A 30 22.62 12.36 2.08
N ASN A 31 23.40 12.04 3.12
CA ASN A 31 24.86 11.89 3.06
C ASN A 31 25.31 10.44 2.75
N GLY A 32 24.38 9.55 2.43
CA GLY A 32 24.64 8.15 2.11
C GLY A 32 24.81 7.92 0.61
N ASP A 33 24.71 6.65 0.20
CA ASP A 33 24.61 6.33 -1.23
C ASP A 33 23.36 7.00 -1.84
N ALA A 34 22.22 6.94 -1.14
CA ALA A 34 20.99 7.62 -1.51
C ALA A 34 20.99 9.09 -1.02
N THR A 35 20.59 10.00 -1.90
CA THR A 35 20.53 11.45 -1.64
C THR A 35 19.12 11.92 -1.28
N ASN A 36 18.98 13.19 -0.87
CA ASN A 36 17.68 13.82 -0.59
C ASN A 36 17.20 14.73 -1.75
N GLN A 37 17.70 14.52 -2.97
CA GLN A 37 17.29 15.32 -4.12
C GLN A 37 15.89 14.91 -4.60
N ASN A 38 14.91 15.80 -4.42
CA ASN A 38 13.54 15.64 -4.89
C ASN A 38 13.41 16.01 -6.38
N VAL A 39 14.04 15.22 -7.26
CA VAL A 39 14.13 15.51 -8.71
C VAL A 39 13.51 14.43 -9.61
N LEU A 40 13.08 13.30 -9.03
CA LEU A 40 12.49 12.20 -9.78
C LEU A 40 10.99 12.43 -9.97
N TRP A 41 10.53 12.23 -11.20
CA TRP A 41 9.14 12.21 -11.58
C TRP A 41 8.98 11.33 -12.82
N GLY A 42 7.77 10.81 -13.03
CA GLY A 42 7.49 9.99 -14.20
C GLY A 42 6.19 9.22 -14.10
N ASP A 43 6.03 8.30 -15.04
CA ASP A 43 4.89 7.41 -15.19
C ASP A 43 5.36 5.96 -15.37
N TYR A 44 4.42 5.03 -15.24
CA TYR A 44 4.62 3.63 -15.59
C TYR A 44 3.47 3.15 -16.45
N PHE A 45 3.72 2.12 -17.26
CA PHE A 45 2.69 1.50 -18.09
C PHE A 45 2.75 -0.03 -18.01
N TYR A 46 1.59 -0.67 -17.86
CA TYR A 46 1.40 -2.08 -18.15
C TYR A 46 0.98 -2.23 -19.62
N LEU A 47 1.70 -3.07 -20.35
CA LEU A 47 1.41 -3.38 -21.74
C LEU A 47 0.95 -4.83 -21.85
N ASN A 48 -0.24 -5.04 -22.41
CA ASN A 48 -0.73 -6.36 -22.78
C ASN A 48 -0.66 -6.54 -24.30
N PRO A 49 0.42 -7.17 -24.81
CA PRO A 49 0.58 -7.35 -26.26
C PRO A 49 -0.47 -8.29 -26.86
N ALA A 50 -1.08 -9.18 -26.06
CA ALA A 50 -2.09 -10.10 -26.57
C ALA A 50 -3.41 -9.39 -26.93
N THR A 51 -3.72 -8.27 -26.28
CA THR A 51 -4.93 -7.48 -26.53
C THR A 51 -4.64 -6.11 -27.13
N GLY A 52 -3.36 -5.75 -27.30
CA GLY A 52 -2.94 -4.40 -27.69
C GLY A 52 -3.31 -3.31 -26.67
N ALA A 53 -3.62 -3.69 -25.43
CA ALA A 53 -4.05 -2.75 -24.40
C ALA A 53 -2.85 -2.21 -23.62
N ALA A 54 -2.89 -0.91 -23.34
CA ALA A 54 -1.95 -0.23 -22.45
C ALA A 54 -2.72 0.47 -21.34
N GLU A 55 -2.13 0.53 -20.17
CA GLU A 55 -2.63 1.25 -19.01
C GLU A 55 -1.47 1.78 -18.21
N GLY A 56 -1.63 2.90 -17.53
CA GLY A 56 -0.55 3.50 -16.77
C GLY A 56 -1.05 4.56 -15.81
N ASN A 57 -0.24 4.87 -14.82
CA ASN A 57 -0.45 5.92 -13.84
C ASN A 57 0.87 6.68 -13.61
N PRO A 58 0.81 7.89 -13.04
CA PRO A 58 1.98 8.52 -12.46
C PRO A 58 2.67 7.61 -11.45
N LEU A 59 4.01 7.71 -11.35
CA LEU A 59 4.76 7.09 -10.26
C LEU A 59 4.37 7.73 -8.92
N VAL A 60 4.52 6.96 -7.83
CA VAL A 60 4.35 7.50 -6.48
C VAL A 60 5.60 8.29 -6.10
N HIS A 61 5.41 9.57 -5.78
CA HIS A 61 6.49 10.46 -5.40
C HIS A 61 6.66 10.46 -3.89
N ILE A 62 7.88 10.23 -3.43
CA ILE A 62 8.23 10.24 -2.01
C ILE A 62 9.20 11.38 -1.78
N VAL A 63 8.78 12.33 -0.95
CA VAL A 63 9.59 13.52 -0.64
C VAL A 63 10.61 13.17 0.43
N ALA A 64 11.87 13.50 0.18
CA ALA A 64 12.92 13.52 1.19
C ALA A 64 13.02 14.92 1.83
N ASP A 65 12.98 14.98 3.16
CA ASP A 65 13.12 16.22 3.92
C ASP A 65 13.89 15.95 5.22
N ALA A 66 15.14 16.42 5.30
CA ALA A 66 15.96 16.24 6.50
C ALA A 66 15.70 17.31 7.58
N SER A 67 14.89 18.32 7.27
CA SER A 67 14.59 19.44 8.15
C SER A 67 13.25 19.32 8.86
N ASP A 68 12.31 18.55 8.30
CA ASP A 68 11.04 18.24 8.96
C ASP A 68 11.25 17.24 10.12
N PRO A 69 10.84 17.56 11.36
CA PRO A 69 10.85 16.62 12.48
C PRO A 69 10.13 15.29 12.23
N GLU A 70 9.09 15.23 11.40
CA GLU A 70 8.39 13.99 11.05
C GLU A 70 9.28 13.00 10.29
N THR A 71 10.30 13.50 9.57
CA THR A 71 11.24 12.69 8.79
C THR A 71 12.68 12.76 9.28
N SER A 72 12.96 13.49 10.36
CA SER A 72 14.32 13.61 10.93
C SER A 72 14.41 13.13 12.39
N THR A 73 13.28 12.82 13.03
CA THR A 73 13.24 12.36 14.42
C THR A 73 13.14 10.84 14.48
N ALA A 74 14.08 10.19 15.18
CA ALA A 74 14.03 8.76 15.42
C ALA A 74 12.72 8.34 16.11
N GLY A 75 12.18 7.20 15.70
CA GLY A 75 10.91 6.63 16.18
C GLY A 75 9.67 7.06 15.39
N LYS A 76 9.79 8.03 14.46
CA LYS A 76 8.72 8.44 13.55
C LYS A 76 8.55 7.47 12.38
N TYR A 77 7.38 7.52 11.74
CA TYR A 77 7.11 6.74 10.53
C TYR A 77 7.77 7.42 9.33
N THR A 78 8.74 6.75 8.72
CA THR A 78 9.31 7.13 7.43
C THR A 78 9.13 6.02 6.41
N PHE A 79 9.16 6.34 5.11
CA PHE A 79 8.89 5.36 4.06
C PHE A 79 9.81 4.13 4.13
N TYR A 80 11.10 4.36 4.39
CA TYR A 80 12.10 3.30 4.53
C TYR A 80 12.42 2.96 5.99
N GLY A 81 11.60 3.40 6.95
CA GLY A 81 11.89 3.31 8.39
C GLY A 81 12.30 1.91 8.85
N ARG A 82 11.66 0.86 8.31
CA ARG A 82 11.99 -0.54 8.60
C ARG A 82 13.44 -0.94 8.26
N TYR A 83 14.01 -0.34 7.23
CA TYR A 83 15.37 -0.65 6.75
C TYR A 83 16.44 0.12 7.53
N VAL A 84 16.06 1.22 8.18
CA VAL A 84 16.98 2.07 8.95
C VAL A 84 16.73 1.99 10.46
N ASN A 85 16.07 0.92 10.92
CA ASN A 85 15.71 0.73 12.33
C ASN A 85 14.98 1.92 12.96
N TRP A 86 14.14 2.60 12.17
CA TRP A 86 13.33 3.75 12.60
C TRP A 86 14.16 4.91 13.15
N THR A 87 15.41 5.03 12.72
CA THR A 87 16.28 6.15 13.08
C THR A 87 15.93 7.43 12.32
N ALA A 88 15.02 7.36 11.36
CA ALA A 88 14.69 8.41 10.39
C ALA A 88 15.89 8.84 9.52
N ALA A 89 16.95 8.03 9.44
CA ALA A 89 18.13 8.31 8.61
C ALA A 89 17.80 8.39 7.11
N ASP A 90 16.70 7.80 6.68
CA ASP A 90 16.23 7.86 5.30
C ASP A 90 15.62 9.23 4.97
N ASN A 91 15.01 9.96 5.92
CA ASN A 91 14.35 11.24 5.66
C ASN A 91 13.17 11.23 4.68
N ARG A 92 12.57 10.07 4.34
CA ARG A 92 11.46 10.00 3.39
C ARG A 92 10.12 10.11 4.11
N ARG A 93 9.25 11.02 3.65
CA ARG A 93 7.87 11.09 4.14
C ARG A 93 7.16 9.76 3.85
N PRO A 94 6.38 9.24 4.80
CA PRO A 94 5.65 8.01 4.57
C PRO A 94 4.42 8.28 3.68
N LEU A 95 3.81 7.21 3.16
CA LEU A 95 2.59 7.27 2.36
C LEU A 95 1.32 7.27 3.23
N GLY A 96 0.16 7.25 2.57
CA GLY A 96 -1.16 7.19 3.23
C GLY A 96 -1.44 5.85 3.90
N THR A 97 -2.40 5.84 4.82
CA THR A 97 -2.92 4.63 5.46
C THR A 97 -4.39 4.40 5.10
N ASN A 98 -5.14 5.47 4.86
CA ASN A 98 -6.56 5.45 4.55
C ASN A 98 -6.86 6.00 3.16
N PHE A 99 -7.78 5.34 2.45
CA PHE A 99 -8.10 5.64 1.05
C PHE A 99 -9.60 5.56 0.78
N ALA A 100 -10.11 6.47 -0.06
CA ALA A 100 -11.45 6.38 -0.62
C ALA A 100 -11.41 6.26 -2.15
N SER A 101 -12.26 5.43 -2.73
CA SER A 101 -12.46 5.40 -4.18
C SER A 101 -13.85 4.97 -4.57
N ARG A 102 -14.34 5.50 -5.68
CA ARG A 102 -15.48 4.91 -6.39
C ARG A 102 -15.15 3.50 -6.89
N TYR A 103 -16.17 2.65 -6.99
CA TYR A 103 -16.13 1.41 -7.76
C TYR A 103 -17.39 1.23 -8.60
N LEU A 104 -17.22 0.56 -9.74
CA LEU A 104 -18.27 0.22 -10.70
C LEU A 104 -18.16 -1.26 -11.09
N VAL A 105 -19.29 -1.96 -11.04
CA VAL A 105 -19.44 -3.37 -11.40
C VAL A 105 -20.70 -3.55 -12.25
N GLY A 106 -20.54 -4.03 -13.48
CA GLY A 106 -21.64 -4.31 -14.40
C GLY A 106 -22.21 -3.05 -15.07
N GLY A 107 -23.53 -2.95 -15.16
CA GLY A 107 -24.20 -1.88 -15.92
C GLY A 107 -24.09 -2.05 -17.44
N SER A 108 -24.51 -1.02 -18.19
CA SER A 108 -24.56 -1.03 -19.67
C SER A 108 -23.19 -1.18 -20.33
N LEU A 109 -22.13 -0.75 -19.64
CA LEU A 109 -20.74 -0.92 -20.10
C LEU A 109 -20.09 -2.20 -19.55
N SER A 110 -20.78 -3.04 -18.78
CA SER A 110 -20.15 -4.19 -18.10
C SER A 110 -18.86 -3.78 -17.37
N ALA A 111 -18.95 -2.68 -16.61
CA ALA A 111 -17.82 -2.07 -15.93
C ALA A 111 -17.17 -3.05 -14.94
N VAL A 112 -15.85 -2.98 -14.84
CA VAL A 112 -15.06 -3.74 -13.88
C VAL A 112 -14.09 -2.80 -13.21
N THR A 113 -14.09 -2.80 -11.89
CA THR A 113 -13.11 -2.06 -11.08
C THR A 113 -12.08 -3.02 -10.49
N SER A 114 -10.80 -2.66 -10.59
CA SER A 114 -9.69 -3.35 -9.95
C SER A 114 -8.87 -2.37 -9.13
N PHE A 115 -8.51 -2.77 -7.93
CA PHE A 115 -7.60 -2.06 -7.04
C PHE A 115 -6.21 -2.67 -7.17
N ILE A 116 -5.21 -1.86 -7.46
CA ILE A 116 -3.80 -2.25 -7.45
C ILE A 116 -3.21 -1.65 -6.18
N VAL A 117 -2.81 -2.51 -5.25
CA VAL A 117 -2.46 -2.09 -3.90
C VAL A 117 -1.03 -2.47 -3.59
N TRP A 118 -0.27 -1.49 -3.13
CA TRP A 118 0.98 -1.68 -2.41
C TRP A 118 0.72 -1.49 -0.92
N ARG A 119 1.28 -2.36 -0.07
CA ARG A 119 1.18 -2.27 1.40
C ARG A 119 2.55 -2.47 2.02
N ASP A 120 2.80 -1.77 3.12
CA ASP A 120 3.98 -1.99 3.93
C ASP A 120 3.82 -3.25 4.80
N PRO A 121 4.61 -4.32 4.56
CA PRO A 121 4.64 -5.49 5.42
C PRO A 121 5.34 -5.25 6.76
N LYS A 122 5.99 -4.08 6.97
CA LYS A 122 6.64 -3.62 8.21
C LYS A 122 7.82 -4.45 8.71
N VAL A 123 8.10 -5.57 8.04
CA VAL A 123 9.28 -6.39 8.25
C VAL A 123 10.26 -6.21 7.08
N ASP A 124 11.55 -6.37 7.36
CA ASP A 124 12.52 -6.61 6.30
C ASP A 124 12.33 -8.03 5.76
N GLN A 125 12.48 -8.21 4.44
CA GLN A 125 12.10 -9.44 3.75
C GLN A 125 13.29 -10.07 3.05
N ASP A 126 13.65 -11.26 3.51
CA ASP A 126 14.46 -12.18 2.72
C ASP A 126 13.64 -12.79 1.56
N PRO A 127 14.29 -13.25 0.48
CA PRO A 127 13.64 -14.02 -0.56
C PRO A 127 12.86 -15.21 0.02
N PHE A 128 11.59 -15.34 -0.36
CA PHE A 128 10.72 -16.43 0.09
C PHE A 128 10.02 -17.12 -1.08
N SER A 129 9.70 -18.41 -0.91
CA SER A 129 8.89 -19.13 -1.89
C SER A 129 7.45 -18.66 -1.86
N CYS A 130 6.84 -18.46 -3.04
CA CYS A 130 5.41 -18.20 -3.17
C CYS A 130 4.59 -19.44 -2.78
N GLN A 131 4.40 -19.67 -1.48
CA GLN A 131 3.52 -20.74 -1.00
C GLN A 131 2.09 -20.24 -0.85
N SER A 132 1.13 -21.01 -1.36
CA SER A 132 -0.29 -20.78 -1.07
C SER A 132 -0.61 -21.30 0.34
N GLY A 133 -1.05 -20.42 1.24
CA GLY A 133 -1.53 -20.81 2.57
C GLY A 133 -0.56 -20.54 3.73
N SER A 134 -0.56 -21.44 4.72
CA SER A 134 0.10 -21.28 6.04
C SER A 134 1.62 -21.51 6.07
N GLY A 135 2.26 -21.75 4.92
CA GLY A 135 3.72 -21.87 4.79
C GLY A 135 4.43 -20.60 4.31
N GLY A 136 3.68 -19.50 4.17
CA GLY A 136 4.25 -18.19 3.83
C GLY A 136 5.07 -17.57 4.98
N PRO A 137 5.76 -16.45 4.72
CA PRO A 137 6.45 -15.70 5.76
C PRO A 137 5.55 -15.35 6.94
N SER A 138 6.11 -15.23 8.15
CA SER A 138 5.34 -15.04 9.39
C SER A 138 4.45 -13.79 9.41
N TRP A 139 4.75 -12.77 8.59
CA TRP A 139 3.98 -11.54 8.45
C TRP A 139 2.80 -11.66 7.46
N TYR A 140 2.77 -12.72 6.66
CA TYR A 140 1.73 -13.00 5.68
C TYR A 140 0.59 -13.80 6.34
N LEU A 141 -0.69 -13.50 6.16
CA LEU A 141 -1.36 -12.49 5.33
C LEU A 141 -1.48 -11.15 6.06
N LEU A 142 -1.27 -10.03 5.36
CA LEU A 142 -1.52 -8.70 5.94
C LEU A 142 -3.03 -8.47 6.14
N SER A 143 -3.45 -8.19 7.36
CA SER A 143 -4.82 -7.79 7.68
C SER A 143 -5.00 -6.27 7.62
N GLN A 144 -6.16 -5.74 7.98
CA GLN A 144 -6.46 -4.31 7.94
C GLN A 144 -7.47 -3.90 9.02
N GLU A 145 -7.55 -2.62 9.33
CA GLU A 145 -8.46 -2.06 10.35
C GLU A 145 -9.90 -1.90 9.85
N GLY A 146 -10.09 -1.51 8.59
CA GLY A 146 -11.42 -1.19 8.09
C GLY A 146 -11.61 -1.43 6.61
N THR A 147 -12.84 -1.75 6.26
CA THR A 147 -13.38 -1.61 4.91
C THR A 147 -14.84 -1.23 5.04
N LEU A 148 -15.24 -0.12 4.43
CA LEU A 148 -16.64 0.27 4.35
C LEU A 148 -17.02 0.36 2.87
N PHE A 149 -18.21 -0.12 2.54
CA PHE A 149 -18.81 0.06 1.23
C PHE A 149 -20.03 0.94 1.38
N PHE A 150 -20.13 1.94 0.53
CA PHE A 150 -21.28 2.81 0.41
C PHE A 150 -21.90 2.59 -0.98
N ASP A 151 -23.22 2.56 -1.07
CA ASP A 151 -23.91 2.65 -2.36
C ASP A 151 -24.06 4.13 -2.80
N GLU A 152 -24.69 4.36 -3.95
CA GLU A 152 -24.95 5.72 -4.45
C GLU A 152 -26.00 6.51 -3.61
N GLN A 153 -26.59 5.89 -2.58
CA GLN A 153 -27.51 6.51 -1.63
C GLN A 153 -26.90 6.61 -0.22
N GLU A 154 -25.59 6.35 -0.07
CA GLU A 154 -24.86 6.35 1.20
C GLU A 154 -25.33 5.28 2.20
N HIS A 155 -25.99 4.20 1.75
CA HIS A 155 -26.18 3.03 2.60
C HIS A 155 -24.84 2.31 2.79
N VAL A 156 -24.49 2.05 4.05
CA VAL A 156 -23.21 1.46 4.42
C VAL A 156 -23.29 -0.04 4.66
N SER A 157 -22.24 -0.74 4.22
CA SER A 157 -21.96 -2.14 4.57
C SER A 157 -20.51 -2.24 5.05
N ALA A 158 -20.33 -2.82 6.23
CA ALA A 158 -19.04 -2.93 6.90
C ALA A 158 -18.74 -4.41 7.22
N PRO A 159 -17.90 -5.10 6.42
CA PRO A 159 -17.46 -6.44 6.76
C PRO A 159 -16.58 -6.43 8.00
N VAL A 160 -16.71 -7.45 8.83
CA VAL A 160 -15.87 -7.62 10.03
C VAL A 160 -14.41 -7.80 9.62
N GLN A 161 -13.53 -6.95 10.17
CA GLN A 161 -12.09 -7.06 10.05
C GLN A 161 -11.46 -7.47 11.39
N VAL A 162 -10.24 -7.99 11.34
CA VAL A 162 -9.40 -8.18 12.53
C VAL A 162 -8.05 -7.54 12.26
N PRO A 163 -7.67 -6.44 12.92
CA PRO A 163 -6.53 -5.59 12.52
C PRO A 163 -5.14 -6.15 12.86
N THR A 164 -5.00 -7.48 12.98
CA THR A 164 -3.75 -8.13 13.34
C THR A 164 -3.22 -9.00 12.21
N SER A 165 -1.93 -8.85 11.95
CA SER A 165 -1.15 -9.61 10.97
C SER A 165 -0.13 -10.51 11.69
N PRO A 166 0.08 -11.77 11.27
CA PRO A 166 -0.66 -12.44 10.19
C PRO A 166 -2.13 -12.65 10.59
N ARG A 167 -3.00 -12.60 9.59
CA ARG A 167 -4.45 -12.82 9.76
C ARG A 167 -4.75 -14.04 10.66
N PRO A 168 -5.56 -13.89 11.72
CA PRO A 168 -5.99 -15.02 12.54
C PRO A 168 -6.84 -16.07 11.78
N PRO A 169 -6.79 -17.35 12.19
CA PRO A 169 -7.67 -18.39 11.64
C PRO A 169 -9.16 -18.00 11.75
N GLY A 170 -9.94 -18.28 10.70
CA GLY A 170 -11.40 -18.04 10.68
C GLY A 170 -11.86 -16.67 10.14
N VAL A 171 -10.97 -15.71 9.91
CA VAL A 171 -11.33 -14.36 9.44
C VAL A 171 -11.52 -14.28 7.92
N ASN A 172 -12.68 -14.61 7.36
CA ASN A 172 -12.77 -14.88 5.91
C ASN A 172 -12.57 -13.69 4.97
N PHE A 173 -12.75 -12.45 5.43
CA PHE A 173 -12.60 -11.26 4.60
C PHE A 173 -11.24 -10.59 4.89
N VAL A 174 -10.30 -10.69 3.94
CA VAL A 174 -9.02 -9.97 3.94
C VAL A 174 -8.68 -9.67 2.48
N PRO A 175 -9.19 -8.56 1.91
CA PRO A 175 -9.13 -8.32 0.48
C PRO A 175 -7.72 -7.97 0.00
N PHE A 176 -6.88 -7.42 0.88
CA PHE A 176 -5.56 -6.92 0.52
C PHE A 176 -4.40 -7.58 1.29
N PRO A 177 -4.20 -8.92 1.21
CA PRO A 177 -3.26 -9.62 2.07
C PRO A 177 -1.78 -9.59 1.66
N LYS A 178 -1.47 -9.23 0.41
CA LYS A 178 -0.10 -9.22 -0.13
C LYS A 178 0.48 -7.81 -0.10
N ALA A 179 1.81 -7.71 -0.02
CA ALA A 179 2.54 -6.45 -0.15
C ALA A 179 2.29 -5.76 -1.51
N THR A 180 2.10 -6.55 -2.58
CA THR A 180 1.64 -6.05 -3.88
C THR A 180 0.61 -6.98 -4.49
N GLN A 181 -0.49 -6.42 -4.98
CA GLN A 181 -1.58 -7.20 -5.59
C GLN A 181 -2.47 -6.35 -6.49
N ARG A 182 -3.20 -7.04 -7.38
CA ARG A 182 -4.36 -6.50 -8.07
C ARG A 182 -5.57 -7.32 -7.62
N VAL A 183 -6.60 -6.65 -7.14
CA VAL A 183 -7.83 -7.28 -6.62
C VAL A 183 -9.01 -6.66 -7.34
N GLN A 184 -9.84 -7.49 -7.93
CA GLN A 184 -11.01 -7.04 -8.68
C GLN A 184 -12.23 -7.00 -7.75
N ALA A 185 -13.00 -5.91 -7.82
CA ALA A 185 -14.27 -5.80 -7.12
C ALA A 185 -15.27 -6.85 -7.66
N ASN A 186 -16.17 -7.30 -6.79
CA ASN A 186 -17.14 -8.36 -7.06
C ASN A 186 -16.49 -9.71 -7.41
N THR A 187 -15.44 -10.08 -6.67
CA THR A 187 -14.82 -11.41 -6.70
C THR A 187 -14.83 -12.03 -5.30
N ALA A 188 -14.37 -13.27 -5.16
CA ALA A 188 -14.24 -13.91 -3.85
C ALA A 188 -13.22 -13.19 -2.93
N ASP A 189 -12.20 -12.55 -3.52
CA ASP A 189 -11.19 -11.80 -2.77
C ASP A 189 -11.72 -10.44 -2.28
N LEU A 190 -12.57 -9.77 -3.08
CA LEU A 190 -13.23 -8.52 -2.71
C LEU A 190 -14.72 -8.57 -3.12
N PRO A 191 -15.57 -9.25 -2.32
CA PRO A 191 -17.00 -9.22 -2.53
C PRO A 191 -17.49 -7.81 -2.20
N VAL A 192 -18.18 -7.18 -3.15
CA VAL A 192 -18.81 -5.87 -2.94
C VAL A 192 -20.32 -6.05 -2.80
N PRO A 193 -20.97 -5.36 -1.85
CA PRO A 193 -22.40 -5.53 -1.59
C PRO A 193 -23.30 -4.78 -2.57
N TYR A 194 -22.74 -3.80 -3.29
CA TYR A 194 -23.46 -2.98 -4.27
C TYR A 194 -22.77 -3.06 -5.63
N ASN A 195 -23.49 -2.74 -6.70
CA ASN A 195 -22.89 -2.68 -8.04
C ASN A 195 -22.12 -1.36 -8.26
N PHE A 196 -22.59 -0.27 -7.66
CA PHE A 196 -22.04 1.08 -7.81
C PHE A 196 -22.01 1.77 -6.45
N GLY A 197 -20.95 2.53 -6.21
CA GLY A 197 -20.78 3.34 -5.02
C GLY A 197 -19.32 3.62 -4.75
N TRP A 198 -18.95 3.75 -3.47
CA TRP A 198 -17.57 4.00 -3.07
C TRP A 198 -17.13 3.11 -1.91
N ILE A 199 -15.82 2.90 -1.83
CA ILE A 199 -15.16 2.10 -0.80
C ILE A 199 -14.26 3.01 0.02
N ASP A 200 -14.35 2.88 1.34
CA ASP A 200 -13.40 3.40 2.31
C ASP A 200 -12.48 2.25 2.76
N LEU A 201 -11.18 2.49 2.73
CA LEU A 201 -10.14 1.54 3.06
C LEU A 201 -9.26 2.10 4.16
N ASP A 202 -9.35 1.52 5.35
CA ASP A 202 -8.37 1.72 6.41
C ASP A 202 -7.41 0.54 6.39
N LEU A 203 -6.21 0.77 5.83
CA LEU A 203 -5.19 -0.25 5.62
C LEU A 203 -4.19 -0.33 6.78
N ASN A 204 -4.45 0.34 7.90
CA ASN A 204 -3.67 0.17 9.12
C ASN A 204 -3.73 -1.27 9.63
N THR A 205 -2.65 -1.73 10.26
CA THR A 205 -2.59 -3.05 10.89
C THR A 205 -1.39 -3.18 11.84
N ALA A 206 -1.60 -3.92 12.94
CA ALA A 206 -0.51 -4.39 13.78
C ALA A 206 0.12 -5.66 13.16
N VAL A 207 1.41 -5.62 12.85
CA VAL A 207 2.16 -6.77 12.31
C VAL A 207 2.96 -7.43 13.42
N THR A 208 2.45 -8.53 13.98
CA THR A 208 3.01 -9.22 15.15
C THR A 208 4.51 -9.52 15.00
N PRO A 209 5.01 -10.08 13.87
CA PRO A 209 6.43 -10.36 13.71
C PRO A 209 7.31 -9.11 13.60
N ALA A 210 6.75 -7.96 13.20
CA ALA A 210 7.48 -6.69 13.20
C ALA A 210 7.65 -6.14 14.62
N GLY A 211 6.85 -6.61 15.58
CA GLY A 211 6.76 -6.01 16.91
C GLY A 211 6.06 -4.64 16.87
N SER A 212 6.39 -3.77 17.83
CA SER A 212 5.82 -2.42 17.90
C SER A 212 6.58 -1.43 17.02
N VAL A 213 6.10 -1.21 15.80
CA VAL A 213 6.88 -0.53 14.77
C VAL A 213 6.00 0.30 13.82
N PRO A 214 6.27 1.61 13.58
CA PRO A 214 7.20 2.45 14.34
C PRO A 214 6.78 2.62 15.80
N PRO A 215 7.71 2.97 16.70
CA PRO A 215 7.42 3.18 18.12
C PRO A 215 6.34 4.23 18.39
N SER A 216 6.21 5.26 17.56
CA SER A 216 5.19 6.30 17.73
C SER A 216 3.78 5.81 17.47
N ASP A 217 3.63 4.87 16.54
CA ASP A 217 2.34 4.30 16.13
C ASP A 217 2.54 2.89 15.54
N PRO A 218 2.47 1.85 16.38
CA PRO A 218 2.64 0.47 15.93
C PRO A 218 1.55 -0.05 15.01
N ALA A 219 0.39 0.60 14.91
CA ALA A 219 -0.73 0.15 14.09
C ALA A 219 -0.71 0.81 12.70
N ALA A 220 -0.11 2.00 12.58
CA ALA A 220 0.10 2.65 11.30
C ALA A 220 0.74 1.70 10.28
N ALA A 221 0.20 1.64 9.06
CA ALA A 221 0.75 0.81 7.99
C ALA A 221 0.58 1.48 6.63
N GLN A 222 1.61 2.18 6.19
CA GLN A 222 1.58 2.91 4.93
C GLN A 222 1.24 1.98 3.74
N ALA A 223 0.53 2.54 2.77
CA ALA A 223 0.07 1.86 1.59
C ALA A 223 -0.05 2.84 0.42
N TRP A 224 -0.37 2.29 -0.76
CA TRP A 224 -0.79 3.07 -1.91
C TRP A 224 -1.81 2.27 -2.70
N VAL A 225 -2.87 2.95 -3.15
CA VAL A 225 -3.98 2.32 -3.87
C VAL A 225 -4.19 3.02 -5.20
N PHE A 226 -3.97 2.28 -6.28
CA PHE A 226 -4.39 2.69 -7.62
C PHE A 226 -5.69 2.00 -7.99
N VAL A 227 -6.51 2.68 -8.76
CA VAL A 227 -7.81 2.22 -9.22
C VAL A 227 -7.77 2.13 -10.73
N LYS A 228 -8.19 0.98 -11.25
CA LYS A 228 -8.40 0.73 -12.66
C LYS A 228 -9.87 0.42 -12.88
N MET A 229 -10.52 1.20 -13.72
CA MET A 229 -11.86 0.89 -14.21
C MET A 229 -11.80 0.57 -15.69
N VAL A 230 -12.50 -0.49 -16.11
CA VAL A 230 -12.63 -0.88 -17.51
C VAL A 230 -14.10 -1.03 -17.86
N GLY A 231 -14.54 -0.43 -18.98
CA GLY A 231 -15.85 -0.59 -19.56
C GLY A 231 -15.77 -1.29 -20.92
N SER A 232 -16.53 -2.36 -21.09
CA SER A 232 -16.71 -3.13 -22.33
C SER A 232 -15.40 -3.68 -22.93
N GLY A 233 -14.32 -3.71 -22.16
CA GLY A 233 -12.96 -4.03 -22.63
C GLY A 233 -12.35 -2.99 -23.56
N LEU A 234 -13.03 -1.86 -23.80
CA LEU A 234 -12.64 -0.82 -24.76
C LEU A 234 -12.19 0.47 -24.09
N PHE A 235 -12.85 0.83 -23.00
CA PHE A 235 -12.58 2.06 -22.26
C PHE A 235 -11.87 1.70 -20.97
N SER A 236 -10.81 2.41 -20.62
CA SER A 236 -10.20 2.32 -19.31
C SER A 236 -9.89 3.68 -18.74
N VAL A 237 -9.92 3.77 -17.42
CA VAL A 237 -9.37 4.89 -16.67
C VAL A 237 -8.56 4.32 -15.50
N GLY A 238 -7.35 4.85 -15.33
CA GLY A 238 -6.48 4.59 -14.19
C GLY A 238 -6.30 5.88 -13.40
N TYR A 239 -6.42 5.82 -12.08
CA TYR A 239 -6.20 6.96 -11.19
C TYR A 239 -5.82 6.49 -9.78
N ASP A 240 -5.32 7.40 -8.96
CA ASP A 240 -4.95 7.11 -7.57
C ASP A 240 -6.20 7.25 -6.69
N ALA A 241 -6.41 6.32 -5.76
CA ALA A 241 -7.45 6.50 -4.76
C ALA A 241 -7.18 7.76 -3.93
N ILE A 242 -8.25 8.38 -3.43
CA ILE A 242 -8.16 9.58 -2.62
C ILE A 242 -7.51 9.19 -1.29
N GLN A 243 -6.29 9.67 -1.05
CA GLN A 243 -5.62 9.54 0.23
C GLN A 243 -6.30 10.44 1.27
N LEU A 244 -6.69 9.86 2.40
CA LEU A 244 -7.43 10.55 3.46
C LEU A 244 -6.54 11.00 4.64
N ASP A 245 -5.34 10.43 4.74
CA ASP A 245 -4.41 10.69 5.84
C ASP A 245 -2.95 10.45 5.41
N ASN A 246 -2.03 10.35 6.38
CA ASN A 246 -0.63 10.01 6.15
C ASN A 246 -0.13 9.15 7.32
N ALA A 247 0.75 8.17 7.11
CA ALA A 247 1.19 7.29 8.20
C ALA A 247 1.98 8.00 9.33
N ALA A 248 2.45 9.24 9.12
CA ALA A 248 2.96 10.10 10.18
C ALA A 248 1.87 10.55 11.17
N HIS A 249 0.61 10.57 10.71
CA HIS A 249 -0.60 10.96 11.43
C HIS A 249 -1.76 10.04 11.02
N ALA A 250 -1.57 8.72 11.20
CA ALA A 250 -2.52 7.72 10.75
C ALA A 250 -3.88 7.91 11.44
N ILE A 251 -4.96 7.78 10.66
CA ILE A 251 -6.32 7.77 11.21
C ILE A 251 -6.70 6.31 11.42
N HIS A 252 -6.87 5.93 12.68
CA HIS A 252 -7.32 4.59 13.05
C HIS A 252 -8.84 4.54 13.18
N THR A 253 -9.44 3.50 12.63
CA THR A 253 -10.85 3.20 12.90
C THR A 253 -10.97 2.64 14.32
N VAL A 254 -11.24 3.50 15.32
CA VAL A 254 -11.54 3.06 16.68
C VAL A 254 -12.86 2.28 16.65
N GLY A 255 -12.79 0.99 16.94
CA GLY A 255 -13.92 0.08 16.86
C GLY A 255 -15.15 0.59 17.62
N THR A 256 -16.17 0.99 16.86
CA THR A 256 -17.57 0.52 16.86
C THR A 256 -18.34 1.48 15.96
N LEU A 257 -19.07 0.94 14.97
CA LEU A 257 -20.20 1.68 14.39
C LEU A 257 -21.16 2.10 15.54
N PRO A 258 -21.81 3.28 15.46
CA PRO A 258 -22.80 3.71 16.44
C PRO A 258 -23.93 2.69 16.63
#